data_AF-A0A814SJB3-F1
#
_entry.id   AF-A0A814SJB3-F1
#
_cell.length_a   1.000
_cell.length_b   1.000
_cell.length_c   1.000
_cell.angle_alpha   90.00
_cell.angle_beta   90.00
_cell.angle_gamma   90.00
#
_symmetry.space_group_name_H-M   'P 1'
#
loop_
_entity.id
_entity.type
_entity.pdbx_description
1 polymer ?
#
loop_
_entity_poly.entity_id
_entity_poly.type
_entity_poly.pdbx_seq_one_letter_code
_entity_poly.pdbx_strand_id
1 'polypeptide(L)'
;MDLSHRSFQLRLHAFQLIPQVQNDNCDIARLLGSLCYGICGQLFRVWEEDAFVSIDSLVIIANWTFKLNAFLGYTEIKLLEIIICLIQSKKLTKNEQCALINSIRRIGTEGKQHFLTYFIQRVALNTSVQQSGQFSFTTFSAIRLLIQCGADVNALSNHWRRINRPLHIIAKCSNILEAKPVIELLLACGAHPDAVDHRGVQPKDEAEVRDVKELLSTSRHLSLKCRCAQLIVSQEINYKHYFYPKLVEFIELHRKSDSPWTRDDLW
;
A
#
# COMPACT_ATOMS: atom_id res chain seq x y z
N MET A 1 0.48 -36.91 11.55
CA MET A 1 1.40 -35.74 11.50
C MET A 1 1.88 -35.62 10.07
N ASP A 2 1.30 -34.67 9.36
CA ASP A 2 1.27 -34.61 7.89
C ASP A 2 2.64 -34.18 7.29
N LEU A 3 2.97 -34.70 6.11
CA LEU A 3 4.23 -34.41 5.39
C LEU A 3 4.41 -32.91 5.12
N SER A 4 3.29 -32.19 5.00
CA SER A 4 3.20 -30.73 4.93
C SER A 4 3.88 -30.05 6.13
N HIS A 5 3.58 -30.50 7.36
CA HIS A 5 4.09 -29.92 8.61
C HIS A 5 5.59 -30.15 8.81
N ARG A 6 6.12 -31.32 8.42
CA ARG A 6 7.57 -31.59 8.44
C ARG A 6 8.31 -30.75 7.40
N SER A 7 7.75 -30.61 6.20
CA SER A 7 8.34 -29.76 5.15
C SER A 7 8.38 -28.28 5.55
N PHE A 8 7.35 -27.82 6.29
CA PHE A 8 7.26 -26.48 6.83
C PHE A 8 8.30 -26.23 7.92
N GLN A 9 8.42 -27.14 8.90
CA GLN A 9 9.41 -27.04 9.98
C GLN A 9 10.85 -27.04 9.45
N LEU A 10 11.17 -27.85 8.44
CA LEU A 10 12.49 -27.86 7.79
C LEU A 10 12.80 -26.54 7.08
N ARG A 11 11.82 -25.97 6.37
CA ARG A 11 11.99 -24.67 5.70
C ARG A 11 12.14 -23.54 6.71
N LEU A 12 11.36 -23.56 7.79
CA LEU A 12 11.45 -22.59 8.88
C LEU A 12 12.79 -22.68 9.60
N HIS A 13 13.30 -23.88 9.85
CA HIS A 13 14.59 -24.09 10.49
C HIS A 13 15.74 -23.66 9.58
N ALA A 14 15.67 -23.96 8.27
CA ALA A 14 16.59 -23.43 7.27
C ALA A 14 16.57 -21.89 7.26
N PHE A 15 15.42 -21.29 7.55
CA PHE A 15 15.24 -19.85 7.61
C PHE A 15 15.89 -19.19 8.83
N GLN A 16 15.88 -19.86 9.99
CA GLN A 16 16.53 -19.40 11.22
C GLN A 16 18.07 -19.42 11.14
N LEU A 17 18.65 -20.15 10.19
CA LEU A 17 20.10 -20.25 9.96
C LEU A 17 20.65 -19.14 9.04
N ILE A 18 19.78 -18.38 8.36
CA ILE A 18 20.15 -17.32 7.40
C ILE A 18 20.86 -16.09 8.02
N PRO A 19 20.76 -15.73 9.32
CA PRO A 19 21.49 -14.58 9.87
C PRO A 19 23.01 -14.59 9.69
N GLN A 20 23.61 -15.71 9.26
CA GLN A 20 25.04 -15.85 8.98
C GLN A 20 25.46 -15.50 7.55
N VAL A 21 24.52 -15.21 6.64
CA VAL A 21 24.83 -14.94 5.23
C VAL A 21 24.91 -13.43 4.98
N GLN A 22 26.11 -12.94 4.64
CA GLN A 22 26.35 -11.54 4.26
C GLN A 22 25.58 -11.17 2.97
N ASN A 23 25.12 -9.92 2.93
CA ASN A 23 23.94 -9.45 2.22
C ASN A 23 24.16 -9.04 0.75
N ASP A 24 25.24 -9.50 0.10
CA ASP A 24 25.76 -8.86 -1.12
C ASP A 24 25.58 -9.68 -2.42
N ASN A 25 24.84 -10.80 -2.39
CA ASN A 25 24.70 -11.67 -3.57
C ASN A 25 23.25 -11.78 -4.06
N CYS A 26 22.96 -11.18 -5.22
CA CYS A 26 21.62 -11.10 -5.84
C CYS A 26 20.97 -12.48 -6.07
N ASP A 27 21.77 -13.52 -6.33
CA ASP A 27 21.27 -14.88 -6.54
C ASP A 27 20.80 -15.52 -5.24
N ILE A 28 21.49 -15.23 -4.13
CA ILE A 28 21.06 -15.63 -2.78
C ILE A 28 19.76 -14.90 -2.44
N ALA A 29 19.65 -13.60 -2.71
CA ALA A 29 18.41 -12.84 -2.49
C ALA A 29 17.23 -13.41 -3.29
N ARG A 30 17.45 -13.84 -4.55
CA ARG A 30 16.43 -14.50 -5.39
C ARG A 30 16.00 -15.85 -4.84
N LEU A 31 16.95 -16.70 -4.45
CA LEU A 31 16.68 -18.00 -3.83
C LEU A 31 15.92 -17.84 -2.50
N LEU A 32 16.36 -16.90 -1.66
CA LEU A 32 15.71 -16.57 -0.40
C LEU A 32 14.30 -16.03 -0.62
N GLY A 33 14.08 -15.19 -1.63
CA GLY A 33 12.75 -14.70 -1.99
C GLY A 33 11.80 -15.80 -2.49
N SER A 34 12.31 -16.76 -3.27
CA SER A 34 11.54 -17.94 -3.70
C SER A 34 11.18 -18.86 -2.52
N LEU A 35 12.13 -19.07 -1.59
CA LEU A 35 11.89 -19.77 -0.33
C LEU A 35 10.86 -19.04 0.54
N CYS A 36 10.96 -17.72 0.69
CA CYS A 36 9.97 -16.89 1.37
C CYS A 36 8.59 -17.07 0.75
N TYR A 37 8.47 -17.01 -0.59
CA TYR A 37 7.20 -17.19 -1.28
C TYR A 37 6.57 -18.56 -1.01
N GLY A 38 7.37 -19.63 -1.10
CA GLY A 38 6.93 -20.98 -0.80
C GLY A 38 6.48 -21.13 0.66
N ILE A 39 7.22 -20.55 1.60
CA ILE A 39 6.89 -20.55 3.03
C ILE A 39 5.62 -19.73 3.29
N CYS A 40 5.48 -18.53 2.71
CA CYS A 40 4.30 -17.68 2.86
C CYS A 40 3.04 -18.36 2.30
N GLY A 41 3.15 -19.03 1.15
CA GLY A 41 2.06 -19.80 0.58
C GLY A 41 1.65 -21.01 1.42
N GLN A 42 2.62 -21.68 2.06
CA GLN A 42 2.34 -22.76 3.00
C GLN A 42 1.78 -22.24 4.33
N LEU A 43 2.31 -21.15 4.88
CA LEU A 43 1.79 -20.46 6.06
C LEU A 43 0.33 -20.06 5.90
N PHE A 44 -0.05 -19.57 4.73
CA PHE A 44 -1.44 -19.21 4.44
C PHE A 44 -2.37 -20.43 4.51
N ARG A 45 -1.99 -21.54 3.87
CA ARG A 45 -2.78 -22.79 3.93
C ARG A 45 -2.84 -23.36 5.33
N VAL A 46 -1.71 -23.38 6.03
CA VAL A 46 -1.60 -23.85 7.42
C VAL A 46 -2.43 -22.97 8.35
N TRP A 47 -2.53 -21.65 8.08
CA TRP A 47 -3.38 -20.73 8.84
C TRP A 47 -4.88 -20.92 8.54
N GLU A 48 -5.26 -21.11 7.27
CA GLU A 48 -6.64 -21.50 6.90
C GLU A 48 -7.05 -22.83 7.53
N GLU A 49 -6.10 -23.75 7.73
CA GLU A 49 -6.30 -25.08 8.32
C GLU A 49 -6.11 -25.11 9.86
N ASP A 50 -6.08 -23.95 10.55
CA ASP A 50 -5.93 -23.82 12.01
C ASP A 50 -4.65 -24.47 12.61
N ALA A 51 -3.64 -24.72 11.78
CA ALA A 51 -2.39 -25.33 12.21
C ALA A 51 -1.44 -24.30 12.86
N PHE A 52 -0.88 -24.72 14.00
CA PHE A 52 -0.20 -23.89 15.00
C PHE A 52 1.17 -23.39 14.51
N VAL A 53 1.20 -22.31 13.73
CA VAL A 53 2.45 -21.57 13.48
C VAL A 53 2.75 -20.71 14.69
N SER A 54 3.93 -20.85 15.30
CA SER A 54 4.34 -20.01 16.43
C SER A 54 4.47 -18.55 15.99
N ILE A 55 4.00 -17.63 16.84
CA ILE A 55 4.01 -16.19 16.57
C ILE A 55 5.45 -15.70 16.33
N ASP A 56 6.43 -16.22 17.08
CA ASP A 56 7.85 -15.92 16.88
C ASP A 56 8.34 -16.22 15.46
N SER A 57 7.88 -17.33 14.89
CA SER A 57 8.22 -17.72 13.52
C SER A 57 7.64 -16.75 12.49
N LEU A 58 6.41 -16.26 12.73
CA LEU A 58 5.76 -15.28 11.87
C LEU A 58 6.47 -13.92 11.96
N VAL A 59 6.89 -13.49 13.15
CA VAL A 59 7.66 -12.25 13.35
C VAL A 59 9.04 -12.35 12.66
N ILE A 60 9.71 -13.50 12.75
CA ILE A 60 10.97 -13.74 12.05
C ILE A 60 10.77 -13.67 10.53
N ILE A 61 9.77 -14.36 9.99
CA ILE A 61 9.46 -14.36 8.56
C ILE A 61 9.10 -12.96 8.07
N ALA A 62 8.27 -12.23 8.82
CA ALA A 62 7.94 -10.83 8.53
C ALA A 62 9.19 -9.95 8.51
N ASN A 63 10.04 -10.02 9.53
CA ASN A 63 11.26 -9.22 9.60
C ASN A 63 12.24 -9.49 8.44
N TRP A 64 12.35 -10.74 8.01
CA TRP A 64 13.24 -11.13 6.92
C TRP A 64 12.70 -10.76 5.55
N THR A 65 11.41 -10.98 5.31
CA THR A 65 10.78 -10.58 4.05
C THR A 65 10.87 -9.08 3.84
N PHE A 66 10.64 -8.28 4.89
CA PHE A 66 10.87 -6.83 4.82
C PHE A 66 12.34 -6.42 4.67
N LYS A 67 13.30 -7.26 5.07
CA LYS A 67 14.74 -7.03 4.78
C LYS A 67 15.12 -7.40 3.35
N LEU A 68 14.51 -8.45 2.80
CA LEU A 68 14.72 -8.92 1.42
C LEU A 68 13.93 -8.08 0.37
N ASN A 69 13.03 -7.21 0.84
CA ASN A 69 12.12 -6.31 0.11
C ASN A 69 12.79 -5.34 -0.87
N ALA A 70 14.12 -5.29 -0.94
CA ALA A 70 14.82 -4.55 -1.98
C ALA A 70 14.71 -5.21 -3.38
N PHE A 71 14.26 -6.47 -3.49
CA PHE A 71 14.43 -7.25 -4.73
C PHE A 71 13.18 -7.88 -5.38
N LEU A 72 12.02 -8.08 -4.71
CA LEU A 72 10.93 -8.95 -5.26
C LEU A 72 9.48 -8.54 -4.86
N GLY A 73 8.87 -7.58 -5.58
CA GLY A 73 7.60 -6.94 -5.21
C GLY A 73 6.28 -7.75 -5.20
N TYR A 74 6.20 -9.00 -5.67
CA TYR A 74 4.91 -9.76 -5.75
C TYR A 74 4.62 -10.68 -4.56
N THR A 75 5.66 -11.13 -3.84
CA THR A 75 5.53 -12.05 -2.70
C THR A 75 5.05 -11.32 -1.44
N GLU A 76 5.17 -9.99 -1.45
CA GLU A 76 5.03 -9.10 -0.29
C GLU A 76 3.56 -8.84 0.07
N ILE A 77 2.67 -8.79 -0.93
CA ILE A 77 1.26 -8.43 -0.75
C ILE A 77 0.51 -9.46 0.11
N LYS A 78 0.64 -10.76 -0.22
CA LYS A 78 -0.03 -11.83 0.52
C LYS A 78 0.49 -11.96 1.95
N LEU A 79 1.79 -11.74 2.16
CA LEU A 79 2.35 -11.78 3.51
C LEU A 79 1.89 -10.59 4.34
N LEU A 80 1.79 -9.41 3.74
CA LEU A 80 1.28 -8.23 4.41
C LEU A 80 -0.20 -8.39 4.78
N GLU A 81 -1.00 -9.03 3.92
CA GLU A 81 -2.37 -9.45 4.25
C GLU A 81 -2.41 -10.36 5.49
N ILE A 82 -1.56 -11.38 5.54
CA ILE A 82 -1.46 -12.28 6.70
C ILE A 82 -1.04 -11.52 7.95
N ILE A 83 0.00 -10.69 7.88
CA ILE A 83 0.49 -9.90 9.01
C ILE A 83 -0.61 -8.98 9.53
N ILE A 84 -1.38 -8.35 8.66
CA ILE A 84 -2.47 -7.45 9.04
C ILE A 84 -3.62 -8.22 9.67
N CYS A 85 -4.01 -9.37 9.10
CA CYS A 85 -4.99 -10.28 9.72
C CYS A 85 -4.53 -10.76 11.10
N LEU A 86 -3.24 -11.04 11.27
CA LEU A 86 -2.64 -11.43 12.55
C LEU A 86 -2.69 -10.29 13.56
N ILE A 87 -2.26 -9.08 13.20
CA ILE A 87 -2.33 -7.88 14.05
C ILE A 87 -3.76 -7.63 14.53
N GLN A 88 -4.75 -7.88 13.68
CA GLN A 88 -6.17 -7.73 14.02
C GLN A 88 -6.72 -8.88 14.87
N SER A 89 -6.05 -10.04 14.90
CA SER A 89 -6.46 -11.17 15.73
C SER A 89 -6.20 -10.87 17.21
N LYS A 90 -7.15 -11.23 18.08
CA LYS A 90 -6.98 -11.15 19.55
C LYS A 90 -5.92 -12.13 20.10
N LYS A 91 -5.23 -12.88 19.23
CA LYS A 91 -4.29 -13.94 19.59
C LYS A 91 -2.89 -13.41 19.92
N LEU A 92 -2.55 -12.18 19.55
CA LEU A 92 -1.24 -11.57 19.80
C LEU A 92 -1.19 -10.75 21.09
N THR A 93 -0.06 -10.81 21.79
CA THR A 93 0.28 -9.87 22.87
C THR A 93 0.56 -8.47 22.32
N LYS A 94 0.48 -7.44 23.17
CA LYS A 94 0.81 -6.05 22.79
C LYS A 94 2.23 -5.92 22.24
N ASN A 95 3.19 -6.64 22.82
CA ASN A 95 4.59 -6.58 22.40
C ASN A 95 4.78 -7.14 20.98
N GLU A 96 4.13 -8.25 20.65
CA GLU A 96 4.20 -8.86 19.32
C GLU A 96 3.51 -7.98 18.27
N GLN A 97 2.37 -7.37 18.60
CA GLN A 97 1.71 -6.39 17.73
C GLN A 97 2.64 -5.19 17.45
N CYS A 98 3.28 -4.64 18.49
CA CYS A 98 4.24 -3.56 18.33
C CYS A 98 5.45 -3.97 17.47
N ALA A 99 5.95 -5.20 17.60
CA ALA A 99 7.04 -5.71 16.78
C ALA A 99 6.64 -5.74 15.29
N LEU A 100 5.47 -6.31 14.97
CA LEU A 100 4.97 -6.37 13.59
C LEU A 100 4.71 -4.97 12.99
N ILE A 101 4.13 -4.06 13.77
CA ILE A 101 3.93 -2.66 13.34
C ILE A 101 5.27 -1.98 13.05
N ASN A 102 6.29 -2.21 13.88
CA ASN A 102 7.62 -1.67 13.65
C ASN A 102 8.27 -2.27 12.40
N SER A 103 7.99 -3.53 12.08
CA SER A 103 8.42 -4.14 10.82
C SER A 103 7.76 -3.46 9.61
N ILE A 104 6.45 -3.17 9.67
CA ILE A 104 5.74 -2.43 8.60
C ILE A 104 6.30 -1.00 8.44
N ARG A 105 6.65 -0.34 9.54
CA ARG A 105 7.28 1.00 9.49
C ARG A 105 8.62 1.01 8.75
N ARG A 106 9.39 -0.07 8.85
CA ARG A 106 10.70 -0.24 8.19
C ARG A 106 10.60 -0.51 6.68
N ILE A 107 9.40 -0.79 6.17
CA ILE A 107 9.18 -0.88 4.71
C ILE A 107 9.54 0.46 4.08
N GLY A 108 10.24 0.41 2.94
CA GLY A 108 10.55 1.58 2.13
C GLY A 108 9.30 2.37 1.75
N THR A 109 9.45 3.66 1.48
CA THR A 109 8.34 4.56 1.12
C THR A 109 7.59 4.05 -0.11
N GLU A 110 8.29 3.63 -1.16
CA GLU A 110 7.70 3.08 -2.38
C GLU A 110 6.89 1.80 -2.12
N GLY A 111 7.41 0.89 -1.30
CA GLY A 111 6.69 -0.31 -0.89
C GLY A 111 5.40 0.03 -0.15
N LYS A 112 5.46 0.95 0.84
CA LYS A 112 4.28 1.41 1.58
C LYS A 112 3.22 2.03 0.67
N GLN A 113 3.63 2.83 -0.31
CA GLN A 113 2.73 3.44 -1.30
C GLN A 113 2.11 2.38 -2.22
N HIS A 114 2.90 1.40 -2.66
CA HIS A 114 2.41 0.27 -3.45
C HIS A 114 1.35 -0.53 -2.69
N PHE A 115 1.60 -0.90 -1.43
CA PHE A 115 0.62 -1.62 -0.61
C PHE A 115 -0.65 -0.81 -0.39
N LEU A 116 -0.52 0.47 -0.04
CA LEU A 116 -1.68 1.35 0.18
C LEU A 116 -2.59 1.38 -1.05
N THR A 117 -1.99 1.61 -2.23
CA THR A 117 -2.74 1.67 -3.49
C THR A 117 -3.33 0.32 -3.89
N TYR A 118 -2.63 -0.78 -3.61
CA TYR A 118 -3.13 -2.14 -3.83
C TYR A 118 -4.39 -2.45 -3.00
N PHE A 119 -4.39 -2.20 -1.68
CA PHE A 119 -5.57 -2.46 -0.85
C PHE A 119 -6.77 -1.61 -1.27
N ILE A 120 -6.54 -0.35 -1.61
CA ILE A 120 -7.59 0.53 -2.11
C ILE A 120 -8.13 0.02 -3.45
N GLN A 121 -7.26 -0.46 -4.34
CA GLN A 121 -7.67 -1.04 -5.62
C GLN A 121 -8.53 -2.29 -5.43
N ARG A 122 -8.25 -3.12 -4.41
CA ARG A 122 -9.11 -4.26 -4.05
C ARG A 122 -10.50 -3.79 -3.63
N VAL A 123 -10.61 -2.77 -2.78
CA VAL A 123 -11.91 -2.18 -2.41
C VAL A 123 -12.64 -1.67 -3.65
N ALA A 124 -11.94 -0.99 -4.56
CA ALA A 124 -12.55 -0.48 -5.78
C ALA A 124 -13.04 -1.57 -6.75
N LEU A 125 -12.38 -2.74 -6.80
CA LEU A 125 -12.67 -3.84 -7.73
C LEU A 125 -13.57 -4.95 -7.18
N ASN A 126 -13.84 -5.01 -5.87
CA ASN A 126 -14.61 -6.09 -5.23
C ASN A 126 -16.11 -6.12 -5.59
N THR A 127 -16.51 -5.48 -6.69
CA THR A 127 -17.89 -5.28 -7.14
C THR A 127 -18.52 -6.49 -7.85
N SER A 128 -17.85 -7.64 -7.94
CA SER A 128 -18.36 -8.81 -8.69
C SER A 128 -18.45 -10.14 -7.94
N VAL A 129 -17.94 -10.25 -6.71
CA VAL A 129 -18.04 -11.51 -5.95
C VAL A 129 -18.70 -11.23 -4.61
N GLN A 130 -19.91 -11.76 -4.44
CA GLN A 130 -20.63 -11.86 -3.17
C GLN A 130 -19.87 -12.76 -2.17
N GLN A 131 -18.68 -12.38 -1.75
CA GLN A 131 -18.05 -12.89 -0.53
C GLN A 131 -18.13 -11.79 0.55
N SER A 132 -19.39 -11.62 0.97
CA SER A 132 -19.85 -11.29 2.32
C SER A 132 -18.78 -10.92 3.36
N GLY A 133 -18.67 -9.62 3.62
CA GLY A 133 -18.53 -9.03 4.97
C GLY A 133 -17.18 -9.15 5.69
N GLN A 134 -16.44 -10.24 5.54
CA GLN A 134 -15.25 -10.52 6.36
C GLN A 134 -13.98 -9.88 5.77
N PHE A 135 -13.83 -9.85 4.44
CA PHE A 135 -12.66 -9.28 3.76
C PHE A 135 -12.67 -7.75 3.61
N SER A 136 -13.85 -7.10 3.67
CA SER A 136 -13.95 -5.63 3.59
C SER A 136 -13.38 -4.96 4.86
N PHE A 137 -13.69 -5.53 6.03
CA PHE A 137 -13.21 -5.02 7.32
C PHE A 137 -11.68 -5.14 7.46
N THR A 138 -11.11 -6.27 7.03
CA THR A 138 -9.66 -6.51 7.10
C THR A 138 -8.90 -5.55 6.17
N THR A 139 -9.47 -5.26 5.00
CA THR A 139 -8.91 -4.33 4.00
C THR A 139 -8.93 -2.87 4.49
N PHE A 140 -10.05 -2.40 5.06
CA PHE A 140 -10.10 -1.04 5.62
C PHE A 140 -9.07 -0.83 6.73
N SER A 141 -8.96 -1.82 7.62
CA SER A 141 -8.00 -1.81 8.72
C SER A 141 -6.55 -1.89 8.21
N ALA A 142 -6.30 -2.57 7.08
CA ALA A 142 -5.00 -2.57 6.39
C ALA A 142 -4.60 -1.17 5.91
N ILE A 143 -5.52 -0.48 5.23
CA ILE A 143 -5.34 0.89 4.74
C ILE A 143 -4.99 1.82 5.91
N ARG A 144 -5.77 1.75 6.99
CA ARG A 144 -5.54 2.55 8.20
C ARG A 144 -4.16 2.28 8.81
N LEU A 145 -3.75 1.01 8.92
CA LEU A 145 -2.47 0.63 9.50
C LEU A 145 -1.29 1.14 8.65
N LEU A 146 -1.38 1.02 7.33
CA LEU A 146 -0.35 1.50 6.40
C LEU A 146 -0.16 3.02 6.50
N ILE A 147 -1.26 3.78 6.57
CA ILE A 147 -1.22 5.23 6.77
C ILE A 147 -0.57 5.57 8.12
N GLN A 148 -0.93 4.85 9.20
CA GLN A 148 -0.29 5.01 10.52
C GLN A 148 1.20 4.64 10.53
N CYS A 149 1.65 3.80 9.60
CA CYS A 149 3.05 3.45 9.39
C CYS A 149 3.80 4.40 8.45
N GLY A 150 3.15 5.50 8.03
CA GLY A 150 3.73 6.55 7.20
C GLY A 150 3.62 6.30 5.70
N ALA A 151 2.63 5.54 5.24
CA ALA A 151 2.26 5.54 3.83
C ALA A 151 1.69 6.92 3.45
N ASP A 152 2.21 7.52 2.39
CA ASP A 152 1.75 8.80 1.88
C ASP A 152 0.42 8.65 1.13
N VAL A 153 -0.63 9.29 1.64
CA VAL A 153 -2.00 9.25 1.10
C VAL A 153 -2.15 10.02 -0.22
N ASN A 154 -1.17 10.86 -0.56
CA ASN A 154 -1.16 11.60 -1.81
C ASN A 154 -0.22 10.97 -2.84
N ALA A 155 0.59 9.97 -2.49
CA ALA A 155 1.57 9.43 -3.41
C ALA A 155 0.93 8.89 -4.70
N LEU A 156 1.66 9.01 -5.80
CA LEU A 156 1.29 8.38 -7.06
C LEU A 156 1.63 6.89 -6.98
N SER A 157 0.72 6.03 -7.46
CA SER A 157 0.99 4.60 -7.52
C SER A 157 2.13 4.32 -8.51
N ASN A 158 3.14 3.55 -8.09
CA ASN A 158 4.25 3.10 -8.95
C ASN A 158 3.85 2.00 -9.96
N HIS A 159 2.56 1.90 -10.32
CA HIS A 159 2.10 0.91 -11.29
C HIS A 159 2.34 1.43 -12.71
N TRP A 160 3.18 0.70 -13.45
CA TRP A 160 3.63 1.04 -14.82
C TRP A 160 2.50 1.35 -15.83
N ARG A 161 1.24 0.98 -15.53
CA ARG A 161 0.09 1.15 -16.44
C ARG A 161 -0.86 2.29 -16.09
N ARG A 162 -0.97 2.69 -14.83
CA ARG A 162 -1.89 3.73 -14.37
C ARG A 162 -1.34 4.37 -13.11
N ILE A 163 -0.73 5.54 -13.27
CA ILE A 163 -0.20 6.33 -12.16
C ILE A 163 -1.35 7.13 -11.56
N ASN A 164 -1.98 6.60 -10.51
CA ASN A 164 -3.13 7.19 -9.82
C ASN A 164 -2.79 7.44 -8.36
N ARG A 165 -3.38 8.49 -7.76
CA ARG A 165 -3.31 8.68 -6.31
C ARG A 165 -4.37 7.80 -5.62
N PRO A 166 -4.21 7.47 -4.33
CA PRO A 166 -5.20 6.74 -3.53
C PRO A 166 -6.65 7.20 -3.75
N LEU A 167 -6.90 8.51 -3.78
CA LEU A 167 -8.25 9.06 -4.01
C LEU A 167 -8.80 8.77 -5.42
N HIS A 168 -7.98 8.79 -6.46
CA HIS A 168 -8.41 8.44 -7.83
C HIS A 168 -8.80 6.97 -7.94
N ILE A 169 -8.13 6.09 -7.21
CA ILE A 169 -8.40 4.65 -7.25
C ILE A 169 -9.76 4.38 -6.61
N ILE A 170 -9.99 4.88 -5.39
CA ILE A 170 -11.25 4.64 -4.68
C ILE A 170 -12.44 5.36 -5.32
N ALA A 171 -12.22 6.47 -6.02
CA ALA A 171 -13.27 7.18 -6.75
C ALA A 171 -13.98 6.27 -7.77
N LYS A 172 -13.27 5.30 -8.34
CA LYS A 172 -13.81 4.34 -9.32
C LYS A 172 -14.66 3.24 -8.70
N CYS A 173 -14.71 3.16 -7.36
CA CYS A 173 -15.54 2.18 -6.69
C CYS A 173 -17.02 2.46 -6.98
N SER A 174 -17.73 1.48 -7.54
CA SER A 174 -19.15 1.61 -7.83
C SER A 174 -20.05 1.38 -6.59
N ASN A 175 -19.47 0.97 -5.46
CA ASN A 175 -20.19 0.78 -4.20
C ASN A 175 -19.86 1.89 -3.19
N ILE A 176 -20.79 2.83 -2.99
CA ILE A 176 -20.63 3.93 -2.04
C ILE A 176 -20.40 3.46 -0.59
N LEU A 177 -20.97 2.32 -0.18
CA LEU A 177 -20.82 1.81 1.18
C LEU A 177 -19.38 1.38 1.49
N GLU A 178 -18.64 0.95 0.47
CA GLU A 178 -17.23 0.59 0.58
C GLU A 178 -16.31 1.78 0.32
N ALA A 179 -16.68 2.64 -0.63
CA ALA A 179 -15.90 3.81 -1.00
C ALA A 179 -15.86 4.87 0.12
N LYS A 180 -17.02 5.15 0.74
CA LYS A 180 -17.19 6.26 1.69
C LYS A 180 -16.22 6.17 2.89
N PRO A 181 -16.12 5.05 3.63
CA PRO A 181 -15.20 4.96 4.76
C PRO A 181 -13.74 5.20 4.36
N VAL A 182 -13.32 4.66 3.21
CA VAL A 182 -11.95 4.81 2.70
C VAL A 182 -11.68 6.26 2.27
N ILE A 183 -12.62 6.90 1.58
CA ILE A 183 -12.52 8.32 1.19
C ILE A 183 -12.41 9.20 2.43
N GLU A 184 -13.29 9.03 3.41
CA GLU A 184 -13.28 9.80 4.65
C GLU A 184 -11.96 9.61 5.42
N LEU A 185 -11.45 8.39 5.50
CA LEU A 185 -10.15 8.11 6.12
C LEU A 185 -9.00 8.82 5.40
N LEU A 186 -8.94 8.73 4.07
CA LEU A 186 -7.89 9.38 3.28
C LEU A 186 -7.92 10.91 3.46
N LEU A 187 -9.11 11.51 3.39
CA LEU A 187 -9.29 12.96 3.61
C LEU A 187 -8.89 13.38 5.02
N ALA A 188 -9.31 12.63 6.04
CA ALA A 188 -8.92 12.87 7.43
C ALA A 188 -7.40 12.77 7.65
N CYS A 189 -6.72 11.94 6.85
CA CYS A 189 -5.26 11.80 6.85
C CYS A 189 -4.52 12.78 5.91
N GLY A 190 -5.21 13.78 5.35
CA GLY A 190 -4.60 14.84 4.56
C GLY A 190 -4.50 14.56 3.06
N ALA A 191 -5.32 13.65 2.52
CA ALA A 191 -5.42 13.47 1.09
C ALA A 191 -6.07 14.71 0.43
N HIS A 192 -5.50 15.15 -0.69
CA HIS A 192 -5.96 16.32 -1.43
C HIS A 192 -7.07 15.94 -2.41
N PRO A 193 -8.33 16.37 -2.21
CA PRO A 193 -9.43 16.04 -3.11
C PRO A 193 -9.32 16.71 -4.49
N ASP A 194 -8.42 17.69 -4.63
CA ASP A 194 -8.14 18.43 -5.85
C ASP A 194 -6.80 18.08 -6.50
N ALA A 195 -6.02 17.20 -5.89
CA ALA A 195 -4.78 16.72 -6.49
C ALA A 195 -5.08 15.98 -7.79
N VAL A 196 -4.27 16.23 -8.82
CA VAL A 196 -4.50 15.64 -10.13
C VAL A 196 -3.64 14.39 -10.34
N ASP A 197 -4.12 13.49 -11.19
CA ASP A 197 -3.32 12.36 -11.69
C ASP A 197 -2.33 12.82 -12.78
N HIS A 198 -1.60 11.87 -13.37
CA HIS A 198 -0.69 12.12 -14.48
C HIS A 198 -1.37 12.72 -15.73
N ARG A 199 -2.70 12.63 -15.85
CA ARG A 199 -3.48 13.20 -16.96
C ARG A 199 -4.00 14.60 -16.65
N GLY A 200 -3.85 15.07 -15.41
CA GLY A 200 -4.44 16.33 -14.95
C GLY A 200 -5.89 16.18 -14.47
N VAL A 201 -6.37 14.95 -14.27
CA VAL A 201 -7.76 14.66 -13.87
C VAL A 201 -7.87 14.63 -12.34
N GLN A 202 -8.93 15.20 -11.77
CA GLN A 202 -9.19 15.16 -10.32
C GLN A 202 -9.95 13.88 -9.92
N PRO A 203 -9.86 13.42 -8.66
CA PRO A 203 -10.54 12.20 -8.20
C PRO A 203 -12.05 12.20 -8.47
N LYS A 204 -12.73 13.33 -8.28
CA LYS A 204 -14.18 13.47 -8.50
C LYS A 204 -14.60 13.24 -9.96
N ASP A 205 -13.68 13.48 -10.90
CA ASP A 205 -13.93 13.36 -12.33
C ASP A 205 -13.71 11.92 -12.81
N GLU A 206 -12.98 11.10 -12.03
CA GLU A 206 -12.86 9.65 -12.21
C GLU A 206 -13.98 8.86 -11.52
N ALA A 207 -14.89 9.53 -10.81
CA ALA A 207 -15.95 8.85 -10.07
C ALA A 207 -17.01 8.22 -10.99
N GLU A 208 -17.22 6.91 -10.87
CA GLU A 208 -18.22 6.18 -11.66
C GLU A 208 -19.65 6.44 -11.19
N VAL A 209 -19.83 6.63 -9.88
CA VAL A 209 -21.14 6.81 -9.24
C VAL A 209 -21.33 8.23 -8.74
N ARG A 210 -22.55 8.76 -8.91
CA ARG A 210 -22.93 10.12 -8.53
C ARG A 210 -22.65 10.42 -7.07
N ASP A 211 -22.97 9.49 -6.16
CA ASP A 211 -22.79 9.70 -4.72
C ASP A 211 -21.31 9.83 -4.34
N VAL A 212 -20.42 9.07 -4.97
CA VAL A 212 -18.96 9.18 -4.77
C VAL A 212 -18.47 10.53 -5.29
N LYS A 213 -18.95 10.96 -6.46
CA LYS A 213 -18.64 12.29 -7.02
C LYS A 213 -19.12 13.41 -6.10
N GLU A 214 -20.32 13.29 -5.54
CA GLU A 214 -20.90 14.27 -4.61
C GLU A 214 -20.12 14.32 -3.30
N LEU A 215 -19.72 13.17 -2.75
CA LEU A 215 -18.88 13.07 -1.56
C LEU A 215 -17.54 13.80 -1.76
N LEU A 216 -16.85 13.51 -2.87
CA LEU A 216 -15.58 14.16 -3.22
C LEU A 216 -15.76 15.66 -3.51
N SER A 217 -16.90 16.07 -4.06
CA SER A 217 -17.21 17.48 -4.35
C SER A 217 -17.63 18.28 -3.11
N THR A 218 -18.23 17.62 -2.13
CA THR A 218 -18.73 18.23 -0.88
C THR A 218 -17.65 18.32 0.20
N SER A 219 -16.51 17.65 -0.01
CA SER A 219 -15.28 17.77 0.77
C SER A 219 -14.59 19.15 0.56
N ARG A 220 -15.38 20.23 0.68
CA ARG A 220 -15.19 21.59 0.14
C ARG A 220 -14.13 22.45 0.82
N HIS A 221 -13.51 22.00 1.90
CA HIS A 221 -12.47 22.79 2.57
C HIS A 221 -11.12 22.56 1.90
N LEU A 222 -11.00 22.97 0.63
CA LEU A 222 -9.69 23.21 0.04
C LEU A 222 -9.02 24.28 0.87
N SER A 223 -7.86 23.96 1.44
CA SER A 223 -7.10 24.94 2.19
C SER A 223 -6.72 26.10 1.27
N LEU A 224 -6.53 27.30 1.85
CA LEU A 224 -6.01 28.45 1.11
C LEU A 224 -4.73 28.08 0.33
N LYS A 225 -3.90 27.21 0.91
CA LYS A 225 -2.69 26.68 0.28
C LYS A 225 -2.99 25.94 -1.04
N CYS A 226 -4.02 25.09 -1.08
CA CYS A 226 -4.43 24.39 -2.31
C CYS A 226 -4.94 25.39 -3.36
N ARG A 227 -5.73 26.39 -2.95
CA ARG A 227 -6.21 27.44 -3.85
C ARG A 227 -5.08 28.27 -4.45
N CYS A 228 -4.10 28.66 -3.64
CA CYS A 228 -2.90 29.34 -4.12
C CYS A 228 -2.10 28.46 -5.08
N ALA A 229 -1.92 27.18 -4.77
CA ALA A 229 -1.23 26.24 -5.65
C ALA A 229 -1.94 26.08 -7.01
N GLN A 230 -3.26 25.93 -7.02
CA GLN A 230 -4.07 25.89 -8.25
C GLN A 230 -3.90 27.16 -9.07
N LEU A 231 -3.93 28.34 -8.44
CA LEU A 231 -3.73 29.62 -9.13
C LEU A 231 -2.33 29.70 -9.75
N ILE A 232 -1.29 29.36 -8.99
CA ILE A 232 0.10 29.33 -9.47
C ILE A 232 0.24 28.44 -10.71
N VAL A 233 -0.36 27.24 -10.67
CA VAL A 233 -0.35 26.30 -11.80
C VAL A 233 -1.15 26.83 -13.00
N SER A 234 -2.36 27.34 -12.76
CA SER A 234 -3.26 27.81 -13.84
C SER A 234 -2.76 29.06 -14.56
N GLN A 235 -1.96 29.89 -13.89
CA GLN A 235 -1.35 31.10 -14.43
C GLN A 235 0.07 30.87 -14.95
N GLU A 236 0.54 29.62 -14.97
CA GLU A 236 1.88 29.22 -15.44
C GLU A 236 3.03 30.02 -14.81
N ILE A 237 2.87 30.43 -13.55
CA ILE A 237 3.88 31.23 -12.83
C ILE A 237 5.14 30.37 -12.65
N ASN A 238 6.32 30.94 -12.87
CA ASN A 238 7.57 30.26 -12.56
C ASN A 238 7.86 30.33 -11.05
N TYR A 239 7.70 29.21 -10.34
CA TYR A 239 7.84 29.13 -8.87
C TYR A 239 8.98 28.22 -8.39
N LYS A 240 9.54 27.37 -9.25
CA LYS A 240 10.43 26.26 -8.85
C LYS A 240 11.68 26.72 -8.12
N HIS A 241 12.24 27.87 -8.52
CA HIS A 241 13.47 28.43 -7.93
C HIS A 241 13.22 29.38 -6.76
N TYR A 242 11.97 29.78 -6.52
CA TYR A 242 11.61 30.74 -5.48
C TYR A 242 11.12 30.08 -4.19
N PHE A 243 10.67 28.83 -4.28
CA PHE A 243 10.11 28.09 -3.16
C PHE A 243 11.01 26.93 -2.73
N TYR A 244 10.96 26.60 -1.44
CA TYR A 244 11.66 25.45 -0.90
C TYR A 244 11.07 24.13 -1.45
N PRO A 245 11.86 23.04 -1.55
CA PRO A 245 11.47 21.82 -2.26
C PRO A 245 10.10 21.25 -1.86
N LYS A 246 9.81 21.18 -0.56
CA LYS A 246 8.51 20.67 -0.06
C LYS A 246 7.30 21.50 -0.50
N LEU A 247 7.46 22.81 -0.74
CA LEU A 247 6.39 23.65 -1.25
C LEU A 247 6.24 23.49 -2.76
N VAL A 248 7.35 23.28 -3.48
CA VAL A 248 7.33 22.91 -4.90
C VAL A 248 6.58 21.58 -5.07
N GLU A 249 6.95 20.54 -4.31
CA GLU A 249 6.25 19.24 -4.30
C GLU A 249 4.74 19.38 -4.07
N PHE A 250 4.36 20.24 -3.12
CA PHE A 250 2.96 20.52 -2.83
C PHE A 250 2.22 21.18 -4.01
N ILE A 251 2.85 22.16 -4.68
CA ILE A 251 2.25 22.83 -5.84
C ILE A 251 2.12 21.84 -7.00
N GLU A 252 3.14 21.01 -7.22
CA GLU A 252 3.16 19.96 -8.24
C GLU A 252 2.06 18.90 -8.05
N LEU A 253 1.46 18.76 -6.85
CA LEU A 253 0.26 17.93 -6.65
C LEU A 253 -0.93 18.35 -7.54
N HIS A 254 -0.96 19.62 -7.93
CA HIS A 254 -2.04 20.25 -8.69
C HIS A 254 -1.66 20.44 -10.17
N ARG A 255 -0.41 20.14 -10.53
CA ARG A 255 0.08 20.20 -11.92
C ARG A 255 -0.09 18.82 -12.56
N LYS A 256 -0.48 18.81 -13.83
CA LYS A 256 -0.37 17.61 -14.65
C LYS A 256 1.11 17.23 -14.70
N SER A 257 1.41 15.96 -14.42
CA SER A 257 2.77 15.45 -14.59
C SER A 257 3.14 15.58 -16.07
N ASP A 258 4.14 16.41 -16.36
CA ASP A 258 4.89 16.35 -17.61
C ASP A 258 5.66 15.03 -17.54
N SER A 259 5.02 13.94 -17.96
CA SER A 259 5.60 12.60 -17.87
C SER A 259 7.00 12.60 -18.50
N PRO A 260 8.06 12.15 -17.79
CA PRO A 260 9.37 11.90 -18.40
C PRO A 260 9.33 10.73 -19.39
N TRP A 261 8.20 10.03 -19.52
CA TRP A 261 7.97 9.01 -20.55
C TRP A 261 7.48 9.59 -21.88
N THR A 262 7.82 10.84 -22.20
CA THR A 262 7.95 11.22 -23.62
C THR A 262 9.05 10.34 -24.21
N ARG A 263 8.79 9.75 -25.37
CA ARG A 263 9.58 8.70 -26.05
C ARG A 263 11.07 9.01 -26.34
N ASP A 264 11.62 10.08 -25.78
CA ASP A 264 12.93 10.63 -26.16
C ASP A 264 14.06 10.28 -25.19
N ASP A 265 13.78 9.66 -24.03
CA ASP A 265 14.79 9.19 -23.06
C ASP A 265 15.07 7.67 -23.10
N LEU A 266 14.71 7.01 -24.21
CA LEU A 266 15.16 5.64 -24.52
C LEU A 266 16.26 5.71 -25.59
N TRP A 267 17.49 5.96 -25.17
CA TRP A 267 18.70 5.61 -25.93
C TRP A 267 19.52 4.59 -25.14
#